data_AF-A0A4R4WAK8-F1
#
_entry.id   AF-A0A4R4WAK8-F1
#
_cell.length_a   1.000
_cell.length_b   1.000
_cell.length_c   1.000
_cell.angle_alpha   90.00
_cell.angle_beta   90.00
_cell.angle_gamma   90.00
#
_symmetry.space_group_name_H-M   'P 1'
#
loop_
_entity.id
_entity.type
_entity.pdbx_description
1 polymer ?
#
loop_
_entity_poly.entity_id
_entity_poly.type
_entity_poly.pdbx_seq_one_letter_code
_entity_poly.pdbx_strand_id
1 'polypeptide(L)'
;MAVSVREDRSGGNVDYFLALLQDRLPLWLSILHDLTHRVGKGCISDNLLPVARAGIDYYMEVQGAALPAFTSPDVTVRFREALRDAGLGPRTETTPLAAYLAAEQRLGRVRSDADPEASARLLVAGCFHRAYIEMFVGRDAGPSLDDSAREIVRELRLEPVHA
;
A
#
# COMPACT_ATOMS: atom_id res chain seq x y z
N MET A 1 26.35 41.06 -12.12
CA MET A 1 24.94 40.61 -12.20
C MET A 1 24.87 39.23 -11.57
N ALA A 2 24.53 39.17 -10.29
CA ALA A 2 24.50 37.94 -9.52
C ALA A 2 23.30 37.08 -9.96
N VAL A 3 23.56 35.82 -10.28
CA VAL A 3 22.55 34.78 -10.44
C VAL A 3 21.86 34.64 -9.09
N SER A 4 20.58 35.01 -9.01
CA SER A 4 19.78 34.75 -7.83
C SER A 4 19.68 33.24 -7.65
N VAL A 5 20.29 32.76 -6.57
CA VAL A 5 20.01 31.46 -5.98
C VAL A 5 18.50 31.42 -5.76
N ARG A 6 17.83 30.47 -6.41
CA ARG A 6 16.41 30.18 -6.20
C ARG A 6 16.17 30.02 -4.70
N GLU A 7 15.42 30.96 -4.11
CA GLU A 7 14.84 30.81 -2.79
C GLU A 7 14.01 29.53 -2.75
N ASP A 8 14.44 28.65 -1.86
CA ASP A 8 13.72 27.61 -1.14
C ASP A 8 12.59 26.87 -1.90
N ARG A 9 12.98 25.78 -2.57
CA ARG A 9 12.05 24.78 -3.10
C ARG A 9 11.76 23.64 -2.09
N SER A 10 11.94 23.87 -0.79
CA SER A 10 11.66 22.83 0.23
C SER A 10 10.17 22.51 0.38
N GLY A 11 9.27 23.41 -0.04
CA GLY A 11 7.82 23.14 -0.09
C GLY A 11 7.39 22.26 -1.27
N GLY A 12 7.99 22.45 -2.44
CA GLY A 12 7.48 21.88 -3.69
C GLY A 12 7.42 20.35 -3.75
N ASN A 13 8.34 19.65 -3.06
CA ASN A 13 8.34 18.19 -3.07
C ASN A 13 7.24 17.59 -2.19
N VAL A 14 7.01 18.17 -1.00
CA VAL A 14 5.92 17.74 -0.11
C VAL A 14 4.58 18.07 -0.76
N ASP A 15 4.45 19.28 -1.33
CA ASP A 15 3.23 19.70 -2.01
C ASP A 15 2.94 18.81 -3.24
N TYR A 16 3.97 18.45 -4.01
CA TYR A 16 3.83 17.51 -5.14
C TYR A 16 3.39 16.12 -4.67
N PHE A 17 4.04 15.58 -3.64
CA PHE A 17 3.63 14.30 -3.05
C PHE A 17 2.18 14.33 -2.57
N LEU A 18 1.77 15.38 -1.86
CA LEU A 18 0.39 15.51 -1.36
C LEU A 18 -0.61 15.63 -2.50
N ALA A 19 -0.31 16.39 -3.55
CA ALA A 19 -1.18 16.49 -4.72
C ALA A 19 -1.34 15.13 -5.42
N LEU A 20 -0.24 14.37 -5.58
CA LEU A 20 -0.28 13.03 -6.14
C LEU A 20 -1.05 12.05 -5.25
N LEU A 21 -0.85 12.14 -3.94
CA LEU A 21 -1.56 11.32 -2.97
C LEU A 21 -3.07 11.61 -2.97
N GLN A 22 -3.47 12.88 -3.04
CA GLN A 22 -4.87 13.29 -3.19
C GLN A 22 -5.51 12.73 -4.46
N ASP A 23 -4.75 12.60 -5.55
CA ASP A 23 -5.21 12.02 -6.82
C ASP A 23 -5.36 10.48 -6.74
N ARG A 24 -4.38 9.78 -6.15
CA ARG A 24 -4.31 8.30 -6.20
C ARG A 24 -4.95 7.59 -5.01
N LEU A 25 -4.89 8.17 -3.83
CA LEU A 25 -5.36 7.55 -2.60
C LEU A 25 -6.88 7.24 -2.61
N PRO A 26 -7.79 8.10 -3.12
CA PRO A 26 -9.22 7.81 -3.06
C PRO A 26 -9.59 6.51 -3.80
N LEU A 27 -8.99 6.27 -4.97
CA LEU A 27 -9.22 5.04 -5.72
C LEU A 27 -8.68 3.82 -4.96
N TRP A 28 -7.47 3.94 -4.41
CA TRP A 28 -6.87 2.87 -3.61
C TRP A 28 -7.73 2.51 -2.40
N LEU A 29 -8.16 3.51 -1.62
CA LEU A 29 -9.03 3.28 -0.49
C LEU A 29 -10.38 2.67 -0.91
N SER A 30 -10.96 3.08 -2.04
CA SER A 30 -12.21 2.46 -2.53
C SER A 30 -12.03 0.96 -2.75
N ILE A 31 -10.94 0.54 -3.39
CA ILE A 31 -10.62 -0.88 -3.65
C ILE A 31 -10.53 -1.67 -2.34
N LEU A 32 -9.89 -1.08 -1.32
CA LEU A 32 -9.79 -1.70 -0.01
C LEU A 32 -11.14 -1.83 0.70
N HIS A 33 -11.98 -0.80 0.65
CA HIS A 33 -13.30 -0.83 1.28
C HIS A 33 -14.25 -1.81 0.58
N ASP A 34 -14.12 -1.99 -0.75
CA ASP A 34 -14.94 -2.91 -1.53
C ASP A 34 -14.77 -4.39 -1.13
N LEU A 35 -13.67 -4.76 -0.47
CA LEU A 35 -13.49 -6.10 0.09
C LEU A 35 -14.59 -6.47 1.09
N THR A 36 -15.15 -5.50 1.81
CA THR A 36 -16.25 -5.76 2.76
C THR A 36 -17.47 -6.38 2.07
N HIS A 37 -17.72 -6.04 0.80
CA HIS A 37 -18.81 -6.61 0.01
C HIS A 37 -18.52 -8.03 -0.52
N ARG A 38 -17.26 -8.48 -0.41
CA ARG A 38 -16.78 -9.80 -0.85
C ARG A 38 -16.78 -10.85 0.27
N VAL A 39 -17.04 -10.46 1.52
CA VAL A 39 -17.08 -11.38 2.66
C VAL A 39 -17.99 -12.58 2.36
N GLY A 40 -17.42 -13.79 2.51
CA GLY A 40 -18.12 -15.05 2.30
C GLY A 40 -18.34 -15.44 0.83
N LYS A 41 -17.77 -14.69 -0.13
CA LYS A 41 -17.95 -14.91 -1.57
C LYS A 41 -16.61 -15.23 -2.25
N GLY A 42 -16.63 -16.07 -3.29
CA GLY A 42 -15.43 -16.43 -4.05
C GLY A 42 -14.40 -17.21 -3.23
N CYS A 43 -13.16 -17.29 -3.70
CA CYS A 43 -12.01 -17.73 -2.91
C CYS A 43 -11.30 -16.52 -2.28
N ILE A 44 -10.62 -16.70 -1.14
CA ILE A 44 -9.95 -15.58 -0.46
C ILE A 44 -8.82 -15.03 -1.34
N SER A 45 -8.07 -15.95 -1.95
CA SER A 45 -7.00 -15.63 -2.88
C SER A 45 -7.49 -14.79 -4.08
N ASP A 46 -8.62 -15.17 -4.68
CA ASP A 46 -9.23 -14.44 -5.80
C ASP A 46 -9.71 -13.04 -5.40
N ASN A 47 -10.18 -12.86 -4.16
CA ASN A 47 -10.58 -11.55 -3.66
C ASN A 47 -9.39 -10.64 -3.37
N LEU A 48 -8.28 -11.19 -2.88
CA LEU A 48 -7.08 -10.43 -2.53
C LEU A 48 -6.16 -10.14 -3.73
N LEU A 49 -6.21 -10.95 -4.79
CA LEU A 49 -5.34 -10.77 -5.96
C LEU A 49 -5.53 -9.42 -6.67
N PRO A 50 -6.76 -8.94 -6.95
CA PRO A 50 -6.98 -7.60 -7.49
C PRO A 50 -6.45 -6.50 -6.56
N VAL A 51 -6.53 -6.70 -5.24
CA VAL A 51 -6.05 -5.73 -4.26
C VAL A 51 -4.52 -5.67 -4.25
N ALA A 52 -3.85 -6.82 -4.31
CA ALA A 52 -2.39 -6.87 -4.40
C ALA A 52 -1.88 -6.18 -5.68
N ARG A 53 -2.54 -6.42 -6.83
CA ARG A 53 -2.21 -5.74 -8.09
C ARG A 53 -2.35 -4.22 -7.97
N ALA A 54 -3.53 -3.77 -7.53
CA ALA A 54 -3.80 -2.35 -7.35
C ALA A 54 -2.87 -1.68 -6.33
N GLY A 55 -2.51 -2.38 -5.26
CA GLY A 55 -1.57 -1.91 -4.26
C GLY A 55 -0.16 -1.73 -4.83
N ILE A 56 0.32 -2.69 -5.63
CA ILE A 56 1.61 -2.56 -6.33
C ILE A 56 1.60 -1.34 -7.25
N ASP A 57 0.57 -1.20 -8.10
CA ASP A 57 0.42 -0.04 -9.01
C ASP A 57 0.40 1.28 -8.25
N TYR A 58 -0.43 1.37 -7.21
CA TYR A 58 -0.53 2.54 -6.35
C TYR A 58 0.84 2.93 -5.77
N TYR A 59 1.58 1.98 -5.17
CA TYR A 59 2.89 2.28 -4.59
C TYR A 59 3.95 2.61 -5.64
N MET A 60 3.88 2.06 -6.85
CA MET A 60 4.77 2.45 -7.95
C MET A 60 4.56 3.92 -8.34
N GLU A 61 3.31 4.39 -8.32
CA GLU A 61 2.98 5.77 -8.66
C GLU A 61 3.40 6.75 -7.55
N VAL A 62 3.15 6.43 -6.28
CA VAL A 62 3.31 7.41 -5.19
C VAL A 62 4.67 7.40 -4.48
N GLN A 63 5.39 6.27 -4.45
CA GLN A 63 6.62 6.17 -3.63
C GLN A 63 7.73 7.11 -4.07
N GLY A 64 7.97 7.23 -5.38
CA GLY A 64 9.04 8.08 -5.91
C GLY A 64 8.85 9.55 -5.53
N ALA A 65 7.60 10.02 -5.48
CA ALA A 65 7.26 11.37 -5.07
C ALA A 65 7.53 11.64 -3.57
N ALA A 66 7.51 10.61 -2.72
CA ALA A 66 7.78 10.73 -1.30
C ALA A 66 9.28 10.83 -0.98
N LEU A 67 10.18 10.29 -1.83
CA LEU A 67 11.62 10.22 -1.56
C LEU A 67 12.26 11.57 -1.17
N PRO A 68 12.00 12.69 -1.88
CA PRO A 68 12.62 13.96 -1.53
C PRO A 68 12.17 14.51 -0.16
N ALA A 69 11.08 14.00 0.41
CA ALA A 69 10.66 14.38 1.76
C ALA A 69 11.64 13.89 2.86
N PHE A 70 12.50 12.92 2.53
CA PHE A 70 13.44 12.30 3.45
C PHE A 70 14.88 12.81 3.32
N THR A 71 15.13 13.84 2.49
CA THR A 71 16.48 14.36 2.24
C THR A 71 16.95 15.40 3.26
N SER A 72 16.04 15.93 4.09
CA SER A 72 16.35 16.89 5.16
C SER A 72 15.41 16.67 6.35
N PRO A 73 15.90 16.74 7.60
CA PRO A 73 15.08 16.62 8.80
C PRO A 73 13.85 17.55 8.81
N ASP A 74 14.01 18.80 8.40
CA ASP A 74 12.92 19.79 8.41
C ASP A 74 11.80 19.43 7.42
N VAL A 75 12.17 18.95 6.23
CA VAL A 75 11.21 18.50 5.21
C VAL A 75 10.50 17.22 5.67
N THR A 76 11.21 16.33 6.36
CA THR A 76 10.63 15.10 6.93
C THR A 76 9.60 15.42 8.03
N VAL A 77 9.86 16.43 8.87
CA VAL A 77 8.89 16.88 9.88
C VAL A 77 7.62 17.39 9.19
N ARG A 78 7.75 18.29 8.21
CA ARG A 78 6.61 18.83 7.45
C ARG A 78 5.80 17.75 6.73
N PHE A 79 6.48 16.77 6.14
CA PHE A 79 5.84 15.62 5.51
C PHE A 79 4.99 14.80 6.50
N ARG A 80 5.53 14.52 7.70
CA ARG A 80 4.80 13.80 8.75
C ARG A 80 3.59 14.59 9.27
N GLU A 81 3.73 15.91 9.40
CA GLU A 81 2.63 16.80 9.77
C GLU A 81 1.52 16.77 8.71
N ALA A 82 1.88 16.92 7.43
CA ALA A 82 0.90 16.88 6.35
C ALA A 82 0.17 15.53 6.23
N LEU A 83 0.87 14.40 6.42
CA LEU A 83 0.22 13.09 6.47
C LEU A 83 -0.77 13.00 7.64
N ARG A 84 -0.39 13.50 8.82
CA ARG A 84 -1.26 13.53 9.99
C ARG A 84 -2.51 14.37 9.74
N ASP A 85 -2.35 15.57 9.18
CA ASP A 85 -3.44 16.50 8.90
C ASP A 85 -4.39 15.97 7.82
N ALA A 86 -3.85 15.18 6.87
CA ALA A 86 -4.64 14.46 5.87
C ALA A 86 -5.33 13.19 6.41
N GLY A 87 -5.17 12.84 7.69
CA GLY A 87 -5.76 11.64 8.30
C GLY A 87 -5.09 10.33 7.86
N LEU A 88 -3.86 10.40 7.35
CA LEU A 88 -3.11 9.26 6.83
C LEU A 88 -2.23 8.69 7.94
N GLY A 89 -2.84 7.79 8.70
CA GLY A 89 -2.21 7.10 9.81
C GLY A 89 -1.71 5.70 9.41
N PRO A 90 -0.93 5.06 10.29
CA PRO A 90 -0.35 3.73 10.06
C PRO A 90 -1.39 2.61 9.86
N ARG A 91 -2.68 2.88 10.13
CA ARG A 91 -3.77 1.92 9.98
C ARG A 91 -4.71 2.22 8.81
N THR A 92 -4.52 3.33 8.10
CA THR A 92 -5.49 3.79 7.08
C THR A 92 -5.71 2.73 6.01
N GLU A 93 -4.64 2.06 5.57
CA GLU A 93 -4.70 1.02 4.53
C GLU A 93 -4.95 -0.38 5.12
N THR A 94 -4.47 -0.66 6.33
CA THR A 94 -4.57 -2.01 6.93
C THR A 94 -5.93 -2.30 7.53
N THR A 95 -6.62 -1.30 8.06
CA THR A 95 -7.93 -1.45 8.73
C THR A 95 -8.99 -2.16 7.86
N PRO A 96 -9.27 -1.71 6.61
CA PRO A 96 -10.27 -2.38 5.77
C PRO A 96 -9.89 -3.82 5.41
N LEU A 97 -8.60 -4.09 5.14
CA LEU A 97 -8.08 -5.44 4.89
C LEU A 97 -8.24 -6.35 6.09
N ALA A 98 -7.82 -5.87 7.27
CA ALA A 98 -7.92 -6.63 8.51
C ALA A 98 -9.38 -6.92 8.87
N ALA A 99 -10.29 -5.97 8.63
CA ALA A 99 -11.72 -6.16 8.83
C ALA A 99 -12.29 -7.25 7.92
N TYR A 100 -11.91 -7.26 6.64
CA TYR A 100 -12.27 -8.32 5.69
C TYR A 100 -11.76 -9.69 6.17
N LEU A 101 -10.47 -9.80 6.48
CA LEU A 101 -9.84 -11.05 6.92
C LEU A 101 -10.43 -11.57 8.22
N ALA A 102 -10.71 -10.69 9.19
CA ALA A 102 -11.36 -11.06 10.44
C ALA A 102 -12.80 -11.55 10.22
N ALA A 103 -13.52 -10.97 9.25
CA ALA A 103 -14.86 -11.44 8.89
C ALA A 103 -14.82 -12.83 8.26
N GLU A 104 -13.90 -13.07 7.33
CA GLU A 104 -13.71 -14.38 6.70
C GLU A 104 -13.23 -15.44 7.70
N GLN A 105 -12.40 -15.05 8.68
CA GLN A 105 -11.98 -15.93 9.78
C GLN A 105 -13.16 -16.34 10.66
N ARG A 106 -14.09 -15.43 10.99
CA ARG A 106 -15.33 -15.77 11.71
C ARG A 106 -16.23 -16.75 10.94
N LEU A 107 -16.12 -16.76 9.62
CA LEU A 107 -16.82 -17.72 8.75
C LEU A 107 -16.05 -19.04 8.58
N GLY A 108 -14.88 -19.20 9.21
CA GLY A 108 -14.03 -20.38 9.08
C GLY A 108 -13.30 -20.49 7.73
N ARG A 109 -13.31 -19.43 6.91
CA ARG A 109 -12.72 -19.39 5.56
C ARG A 109 -11.27 -18.91 5.56
N VAL A 110 -10.83 -18.31 6.67
CA VAL A 110 -9.43 -18.04 6.99
C VAL A 110 -9.06 -18.87 8.22
N ARG A 111 -7.84 -19.44 8.24
CA ARG A 111 -7.32 -20.25 9.36
C ARG A 111 -7.45 -19.51 10.68
N SER A 112 -7.82 -20.24 11.74
CA SER A 112 -8.14 -19.65 13.05
C SER A 112 -6.96 -19.02 13.79
N ASP A 113 -5.74 -19.41 13.42
CA ASP A 113 -4.47 -18.94 13.99
C ASP A 113 -3.76 -17.89 13.12
N ALA A 114 -4.37 -17.45 12.01
CA ALA A 114 -3.92 -16.24 11.30
C ALA A 114 -4.28 -15.01 12.13
N ASP A 115 -3.35 -14.05 12.19
CA ASP A 115 -3.63 -12.70 12.68
C ASP A 115 -4.09 -11.84 11.49
N PRO A 116 -5.37 -11.40 11.46
CA PRO A 116 -5.90 -10.59 10.35
C PRO A 116 -5.16 -9.27 10.14
N GLU A 117 -4.75 -8.60 11.23
CA GLU A 117 -4.06 -7.31 11.16
C GLU A 117 -2.61 -7.50 10.68
N ALA A 118 -1.91 -8.51 11.19
CA ALA A 118 -0.56 -8.84 10.70
C ALA A 118 -0.59 -9.27 9.23
N SER A 119 -1.59 -10.04 8.83
CA SER A 119 -1.76 -10.47 7.44
C SER A 119 -2.03 -9.30 6.49
N ALA A 120 -2.87 -8.34 6.91
CA ALA A 120 -3.10 -7.11 6.17
C ALA A 120 -1.81 -6.29 6.01
N ARG A 121 -1.03 -6.15 7.09
CA ARG A 121 0.29 -5.48 7.04
C ARG A 121 1.26 -6.19 6.09
N LEU A 122 1.30 -7.51 6.09
CA LEU A 122 2.18 -8.29 5.20
C LEU A 122 1.79 -8.15 3.74
N LEU A 123 0.49 -8.13 3.42
CA LEU A 123 0.01 -7.87 2.06
C LEU A 123 0.49 -6.50 1.57
N VAL A 124 0.25 -5.46 2.37
CA VAL A 124 0.70 -4.08 2.07
C VAL A 124 2.22 -4.02 1.92
N ALA A 125 2.96 -4.65 2.83
CA ALA A 125 4.43 -4.69 2.78
C ALA A 125 4.94 -5.40 1.52
N GLY A 126 4.30 -6.48 1.07
CA GLY A 126 4.63 -7.16 -0.17
C GLY A 126 4.42 -6.25 -1.39
N CYS A 127 3.31 -5.51 -1.43
CA CYS A 127 3.03 -4.56 -2.50
C CYS A 127 4.07 -3.43 -2.54
N PHE A 128 4.38 -2.86 -1.37
CA PHE A 128 5.40 -1.84 -1.21
C PHE A 128 6.79 -2.34 -1.63
N HIS A 129 7.14 -3.57 -1.24
CA HIS A 129 8.41 -4.18 -1.61
C HIS A 129 8.55 -4.35 -3.13
N ARG A 130 7.50 -4.83 -3.83
CA ARG A 130 7.55 -4.96 -5.29
C ARG A 130 7.74 -3.61 -5.98
N ALA A 131 7.01 -2.59 -5.54
CA ALA A 131 7.16 -1.23 -6.07
C ALA A 131 8.55 -0.65 -5.78
N TYR A 132 9.10 -0.91 -4.59
CA TYR A 132 10.47 -0.53 -4.23
C TYR A 132 11.50 -1.16 -5.19
N ILE A 133 11.37 -2.46 -5.49
CA ILE A 133 12.27 -3.13 -6.42
C ILE A 133 12.24 -2.46 -7.80
N GLU A 134 11.06 -2.20 -8.37
CA GLU A 134 10.96 -1.53 -9.67
C GLU A 134 11.62 -0.14 -9.67
N MET A 135 11.44 0.63 -8.60
CA MET A 135 12.03 1.96 -8.46
C MET A 135 13.57 1.94 -8.40
N PHE A 136 14.17 0.95 -7.76
CA PHE A 136 15.62 0.91 -7.51
C PHE A 136 16.41 0.17 -8.59
N VAL A 137 15.87 -0.92 -9.13
CA VAL A 137 16.59 -1.79 -10.07
C VAL A 137 15.91 -1.92 -11.44
N GLY A 138 14.79 -1.22 -11.64
CA GLY A 138 14.05 -1.20 -12.89
C GLY A 138 12.98 -2.28 -12.99
N ARG A 139 12.05 -2.08 -13.93
CA ARG A 139 10.86 -2.95 -14.12
C ARG A 139 11.20 -4.40 -14.42
N ASP A 140 12.28 -4.63 -15.18
CA ASP A 140 12.70 -5.95 -15.66
C ASP A 140 13.49 -6.74 -14.60
N ALA A 141 13.84 -6.11 -13.48
CA ALA A 141 14.54 -6.74 -12.37
C ALA A 141 13.53 -7.36 -11.39
N GLY A 142 12.92 -8.48 -11.77
CA GLY A 142 12.06 -9.26 -10.89
C GLY A 142 10.90 -9.96 -11.61
N PRO A 143 10.03 -10.64 -10.86
CA PRO A 143 8.81 -11.22 -11.41
C PRO A 143 7.89 -10.14 -12.01
N SER A 144 7.01 -10.54 -12.92
CA SER A 144 5.96 -9.63 -13.40
C SER A 144 5.08 -9.15 -12.24
N LEU A 145 4.41 -8.00 -12.40
CA LEU A 145 3.44 -7.51 -11.39
C LEU A 145 2.44 -8.59 -10.99
N ASP A 146 2.00 -9.36 -11.99
CA ASP A 146 1.01 -10.42 -11.86
C ASP A 146 1.54 -11.61 -11.06
N ASP A 147 2.80 -11.98 -11.28
CA ASP A 147 3.46 -13.04 -10.52
C ASP A 147 3.72 -12.60 -9.09
N SER A 148 4.18 -11.36 -8.88
CA SER A 148 4.38 -10.81 -7.54
C SER A 148 3.07 -10.74 -6.75
N ALA A 149 1.98 -10.28 -7.36
CA ALA A 149 0.67 -10.25 -6.71
C ALA A 149 0.18 -11.65 -6.31
N ARG A 150 0.33 -12.64 -7.21
CA ARG A 150 0.02 -14.04 -6.91
C ARG A 150 0.88 -14.60 -5.79
N GLU A 151 2.18 -14.32 -5.82
CA GLU A 151 3.13 -14.76 -4.80
C GLU A 151 2.79 -14.19 -3.41
N ILE A 152 2.58 -12.87 -3.31
CA ILE A 152 2.19 -12.20 -2.06
C ILE A 152 0.95 -12.88 -1.47
N VAL A 153 -0.12 -13.01 -2.26
CA VAL A 153 -1.38 -13.59 -1.78
C VAL A 153 -1.22 -15.06 -1.38
N ARG A 154 -0.50 -15.85 -2.18
CA ARG A 154 -0.25 -17.27 -1.91
C ARG A 154 0.53 -17.47 -0.61
N GLU A 155 1.57 -16.67 -0.37
CA GLU A 155 2.45 -16.84 0.78
C GLU A 155 1.88 -16.28 2.10
N LEU A 156 0.74 -15.57 2.07
CA LEU A 156 0.00 -15.27 3.30
C LEU A 156 -0.62 -16.53 3.95
N ARG A 157 -0.78 -17.63 3.18
CA ARG A 157 -1.25 -18.94 3.67
C ARG A 157 -2.52 -18.83 4.55
N LEU A 158 -3.51 -18.07 4.06
CA LEU A 158 -4.70 -17.70 4.82
C LEU A 158 -5.78 -18.79 4.82
N GLU A 159 -5.94 -19.49 3.72
CA GLU A 159 -7.00 -20.51 3.58
C GLU A 159 -6.68 -21.73 4.46
N PRO A 160 -7.70 -22.34 5.12
CA PRO A 160 -7.50 -23.54 5.91
C PRO A 160 -6.87 -24.67 5.09
N VAL A 161 -5.92 -25.38 5.70
CA VAL A 161 -5.47 -26.66 5.16
C VAL A 161 -6.64 -27.62 5.32
N HIS A 162 -7.26 -28.01 4.22
CA HIS A 162 -8.27 -29.07 4.24
C HIS A 162 -7.52 -30.37 4.56
N ALA A 163 -7.78 -30.91 5.76
CA ALA A 163 -7.30 -32.22 6.18
C ALA A 163 -8.07 -33.34 5.48
#